data_AF-A0A935WKS3-F1
#
_entry.id   AF-A0A935WKS3-F1
#
_cell.length_a   1.000
_cell.length_b   1.000
_cell.length_c   1.000
_cell.angle_alpha   90.00
_cell.angle_beta   90.00
_cell.angle_gamma   90.00
#
_symmetry.space_group_name_H-M   'P 1'
#
loop_
_entity.id
_entity.type
_entity.pdbx_description
1 polymer ?
#
loop_
_entity_poly.entity_id
_entity_poly.type
_entity_poly.pdbx_seq_one_letter_code
_entity_poly.pdbx_strand_id
1 'polypeptide(L)'
;MPACIALMRDARRARPGKTLQPPRTALRPDATSTTLTMPAWVAEPAALGVKVVSVFPGNHARGLDSHQGAVLSLDPATGQVQGLLEAGAVTAIRTAAVSGVATDLLATPDAGDLALLGAGAEARTHLAAMAAVRTLRRVRVWSRSAERARAFAQSAGAPGLPPIEVMPSAEAAVRDASTR
;
A
#
# COMPACT_ATOMS: atom_id res chain seq x y z
N MET A 1 -6.90 9.71 1.80
CA MET A 1 -5.45 9.41 1.71
C MET A 1 -4.59 10.26 2.65
N PRO A 2 -4.66 11.62 2.67
CA PRO A 2 -3.79 12.43 3.54
C PRO A 2 -3.84 12.05 5.03
N ALA A 3 -5.05 11.79 5.57
CA ALA A 3 -5.21 11.31 6.95
C ALA A 3 -4.48 9.98 7.22
N CYS A 4 -4.49 9.04 6.26
CA CYS A 4 -3.78 7.77 6.40
C CYS A 4 -2.26 7.94 6.37
N ILE A 5 -1.75 8.89 5.56
CA ILE A 5 -0.32 9.25 5.54
C ILE A 5 0.09 9.82 6.89
N ALA A 6 -0.70 10.74 7.46
CA ALA A 6 -0.45 11.29 8.79
C ALA A 6 -0.43 10.19 9.87
N LEU A 7 -1.44 9.31 9.89
CA LEU A 7 -1.49 8.18 10.81
C LEU A 7 -0.29 7.23 10.65
N MET A 8 0.12 6.92 9.42
CA MET A 8 1.29 6.06 9.18
C MET A 8 2.59 6.74 9.58
N ARG A 9 2.72 8.06 9.42
CA ARG A 9 3.87 8.84 9.90
C ARG A 9 3.98 8.71 11.40
N ASP A 10 2.87 8.91 12.11
CA ASP A 10 2.86 8.83 13.56
C ASP A 10 3.12 7.40 14.05
N ALA A 11 2.48 6.39 13.45
CA ALA A 11 2.71 4.99 13.79
C ALA A 11 4.16 4.52 13.55
N ARG A 12 4.90 5.19 12.66
CA ARG A 12 6.31 4.89 12.35
C ARG A 12 7.32 5.67 13.16
N ARG A 13 6.90 6.69 13.94
CA ARG A 13 7.82 7.37 14.86
C ARG A 13 8.36 6.36 15.87
N ALA A 14 9.65 6.43 16.16
CA ALA A 14 10.24 5.62 17.21
C ALA A 14 9.63 6.02 18.57
N ARG A 15 9.08 5.03 19.29
CA ARG A 15 8.51 5.24 20.63
C ARG A 15 8.90 4.07 21.55
N PRO A 16 10.10 4.11 22.14
CA PRO A 16 10.57 3.05 23.03
C PRO A 16 9.52 2.74 24.13
N GLY A 17 9.19 1.47 24.31
CA GLY A 17 8.23 1.01 25.32
C GLY A 17 6.76 1.38 25.06
N LYS A 18 6.43 2.06 23.96
CA LYS A 18 5.06 2.51 23.64
C LYS A 18 4.46 1.79 22.42
N THR A 19 5.19 0.85 21.84
CA THR A 19 4.74 0.03 20.72
C THR A 19 5.22 -1.40 20.92
N LEU A 20 4.32 -2.36 20.76
CA LEU A 20 4.65 -3.78 20.71
C LEU A 20 4.26 -4.30 19.32
N GLN A 21 5.25 -4.75 18.56
CA GLN A 21 5.04 -5.33 17.23
C GLN A 21 5.96 -6.55 17.09
N PRO A 22 5.53 -7.73 17.58
CA PRO A 22 6.33 -8.93 17.46
C PRO A 22 6.53 -9.30 15.97
N PRO A 23 7.54 -10.14 15.66
CA PRO A 23 7.68 -10.70 14.32
C PRO A 23 6.38 -11.38 13.88
N ARG A 24 6.01 -11.16 12.61
CA ARG A 24 4.85 -11.82 12.01
C ARG A 24 5.07 -13.34 11.97
N THR A 25 4.01 -14.09 12.28
CA THR A 25 4.00 -15.55 12.10
C THR A 25 3.56 -15.87 10.68
N ALA A 26 4.25 -16.78 10.00
CA ALA A 26 3.93 -17.19 8.63
C ALA A 26 3.61 -18.68 8.56
N LEU A 27 2.44 -18.99 8.04
CA LEU A 27 2.03 -20.33 7.62
C LEU A 27 2.17 -20.42 6.10
N ARG A 28 2.73 -21.51 5.59
CA ARG A 28 2.93 -21.73 4.15
C ARG A 28 2.31 -23.06 3.77
N PRO A 29 1.08 -23.07 3.23
CA PRO A 29 0.42 -24.31 2.83
C PRO A 29 1.03 -24.91 1.55
N ASP A 30 1.74 -24.10 0.75
CA ASP A 30 2.43 -24.52 -0.47
C ASP A 30 3.64 -23.61 -0.76
N ALA A 31 4.31 -23.82 -1.91
CA ALA A 31 5.52 -23.10 -2.30
C ALA A 31 5.31 -21.61 -2.66
N THR A 32 4.07 -21.21 -2.95
CA THR A 32 3.72 -19.90 -3.52
C THR A 32 2.78 -19.08 -2.62
N SER A 33 2.07 -19.74 -1.71
CA SER A 33 1.06 -19.14 -0.87
C SER A 33 1.52 -18.99 0.58
N THR A 34 1.03 -17.97 1.26
CA THR A 34 1.31 -17.79 2.69
C THR A 34 0.15 -17.13 3.42
N THR A 35 -0.07 -17.49 4.69
CA THR A 35 -0.94 -16.78 5.62
C THR A 35 -0.09 -16.18 6.73
N LEU A 36 -0.26 -14.89 6.97
CA LEU A 36 0.51 -14.09 7.91
C LEU A 36 -0.39 -13.61 9.04
N THR A 37 0.06 -13.77 10.28
CA THR A 37 -0.55 -13.17 11.47
C THR A 37 0.34 -12.05 11.97
N MET A 38 -0.22 -10.85 12.10
CA MET A 38 0.50 -9.62 12.41
C MET A 38 -0.22 -8.86 13.54
N PRO A 39 0.00 -9.23 14.82
CA PRO A 39 -0.52 -8.48 15.94
C PRO A 39 0.34 -7.23 16.19
N ALA A 40 -0.28 -6.16 16.66
CA ALA A 40 0.41 -4.96 17.11
C ALA A 40 -0.39 -4.24 18.20
N TRP A 41 0.34 -3.57 19.08
CA TRP A 41 -0.19 -2.66 20.08
C TRP A 41 0.58 -1.34 20.05
N VAL A 42 -0.14 -0.24 20.23
CA VAL A 42 0.40 1.11 20.38
C VAL A 42 -0.24 1.76 21.60
N ALA A 43 0.54 2.45 22.42
CA ALA A 43 0.07 3.10 23.63
C ALA A 43 -0.71 4.40 23.36
N GLU A 44 -0.30 5.17 22.35
CA GLU A 44 -0.77 6.55 22.13
C GLU A 44 -0.91 6.87 20.61
N PRO A 45 -2.14 7.11 20.10
CA PRO A 45 -3.39 6.73 20.75
C PRO A 45 -3.41 5.22 21.00
N ALA A 46 -4.07 4.81 22.08
CA ALA A 46 -4.15 3.40 22.45
C ALA A 46 -4.84 2.61 21.33
N ALA A 47 -4.16 1.62 20.78
CA ALA A 47 -4.66 0.77 19.72
C ALA A 47 -4.13 -0.66 19.86
N LEU A 48 -5.01 -1.65 19.71
CA LEU A 48 -4.69 -3.07 19.72
C LEU A 48 -5.38 -3.72 18.53
N GLY A 49 -4.65 -4.52 17.78
CA GLY A 49 -5.26 -5.25 16.68
C GLY A 49 -4.38 -6.37 16.15
N VAL A 50 -5.00 -7.23 15.37
CA VAL A 50 -4.32 -8.31 14.67
C VAL A 50 -4.83 -8.39 13.24
N LYS A 51 -3.89 -8.40 12.30
CA LYS A 51 -4.20 -8.72 10.91
C LYS A 51 -3.86 -10.17 10.63
N VAL A 52 -4.82 -10.89 10.05
CA VAL A 52 -4.59 -12.19 9.41
C VAL A 52 -4.79 -11.99 7.92
N VAL A 53 -3.73 -12.19 7.14
CA VAL A 53 -3.77 -12.00 5.68
C VAL A 53 -3.12 -13.17 4.95
N SER A 54 -3.84 -13.72 3.99
CA SER A 54 -3.41 -14.73 3.05
C SER A 54 -2.98 -14.08 1.74
N VAL A 55 -1.81 -14.46 1.23
CA VAL A 55 -1.26 -14.06 -0.06
C VAL A 55 -1.21 -15.30 -0.96
N PHE A 56 -2.13 -15.37 -1.92
CA PHE A 56 -2.33 -16.48 -2.84
C PHE A 56 -2.29 -15.96 -4.28
N PRO A 57 -1.11 -15.94 -4.93
CA PRO A 57 -0.96 -15.35 -6.27
C PRO A 57 -1.92 -15.93 -7.32
N GLY A 58 -2.23 -17.23 -7.22
CA GLY A 58 -3.12 -17.96 -8.13
C GLY A 58 -4.60 -17.54 -8.08
N ASN A 59 -5.03 -16.75 -7.09
CA ASN A 59 -6.41 -16.26 -6.98
C ASN A 59 -6.87 -15.46 -8.20
N HIS A 60 -5.95 -14.82 -8.92
CA HIS A 60 -6.28 -14.09 -10.14
C HIS A 60 -6.93 -14.97 -11.21
N ALA A 61 -6.57 -16.26 -11.30
CA ALA A 61 -7.19 -17.21 -12.22
C ALA A 61 -8.65 -17.55 -11.83
N ARG A 62 -9.05 -17.21 -10.60
CA ARG A 62 -10.39 -17.40 -10.05
C ARG A 62 -11.18 -16.08 -9.97
N GLY A 63 -10.65 -14.99 -10.52
CA GLY A 63 -11.26 -13.66 -10.42
C GLY A 63 -11.21 -13.05 -9.01
N LEU A 64 -10.34 -13.56 -8.12
CA LEU A 64 -10.16 -13.05 -6.76
C LEU A 64 -8.85 -12.27 -6.63
N ASP A 65 -8.80 -11.33 -5.70
CA ASP A 65 -7.56 -10.68 -5.31
C ASP A 65 -6.59 -11.66 -4.63
N SER A 66 -5.30 -11.47 -4.86
CA SER A 66 -4.28 -12.32 -4.23
C SER A 66 -4.21 -12.16 -2.71
N HIS A 67 -4.65 -11.03 -2.19
CA HIS A 67 -4.67 -10.76 -0.75
C HIS A 67 -6.09 -10.98 -0.23
N GLN A 68 -6.23 -11.86 0.75
CA GLN A 68 -7.50 -12.18 1.40
C GLN A 68 -7.31 -12.16 2.90
N GLY A 69 -8.28 -11.68 3.68
CA GLY A 69 -8.22 -11.83 5.13
C GLY A 69 -8.95 -10.72 5.89
N ALA A 70 -8.60 -10.57 7.15
CA ALA A 70 -9.23 -9.58 8.01
C ALA A 70 -8.26 -8.90 8.98
N VAL A 71 -8.65 -7.72 9.43
CA VAL A 71 -8.08 -7.00 10.56
C VAL A 71 -9.10 -6.98 11.68
N LEU A 72 -8.74 -7.54 12.82
CA LEU A 72 -9.50 -7.45 14.06
C LEU A 72 -9.00 -6.25 14.86
N SER A 73 -9.91 -5.34 15.18
CA SER A 73 -9.66 -4.25 16.13
C SER A 73 -10.15 -4.68 17.50
N LEU A 74 -9.30 -4.52 18.51
CA LEU A 74 -9.57 -4.91 19.89
C LEU A 74 -9.48 -3.66 20.78
N ASP A 75 -10.33 -3.61 21.80
CA ASP A 75 -10.20 -2.63 22.88
C ASP A 75 -8.88 -2.91 23.63
N PRO A 76 -7.93 -1.95 23.70
CA PRO A 76 -6.66 -2.16 24.38
C PRO A 76 -6.75 -2.38 25.90
N ALA A 77 -7.84 -1.93 26.54
CA ALA A 77 -8.07 -2.04 27.97
C ALA A 77 -8.84 -3.32 28.34
N THR A 78 -9.80 -3.74 27.50
CA THR A 78 -10.70 -4.86 27.83
C THR A 78 -10.49 -6.10 26.97
N GLY A 79 -9.80 -5.98 25.84
CA GLY A 79 -9.64 -7.05 24.85
C GLY A 79 -10.91 -7.35 24.04
N GLN A 80 -12.00 -6.60 24.24
CA GLN A 80 -13.24 -6.80 23.49
C GLN A 80 -13.07 -6.49 22.01
N VAL A 81 -13.70 -7.30 21.15
CA VAL A 81 -13.72 -7.05 19.71
C VAL A 81 -14.51 -5.78 19.42
N GLN A 82 -13.85 -4.79 18.83
CA GLN A 82 -14.44 -3.52 18.44
C GLN A 82 -14.87 -3.51 16.97
N GLY A 83 -14.25 -4.36 16.15
CA GLY A 83 -14.62 -4.48 14.75
C GLY A 83 -13.77 -5.46 13.96
N LEU A 84 -14.29 -5.80 12.79
CA LEU A 84 -13.64 -6.65 11.79
C LEU A 84 -13.64 -5.89 10.46
N LEU A 85 -12.46 -5.73 9.86
CA LEU A 85 -12.29 -5.06 8.58
C LEU A 85 -11.68 -6.02 7.56
N GLU A 86 -12.07 -5.91 6.30
CA GLU A 86 -11.45 -6.66 5.19
C GLU A 86 -9.97 -6.22 5.04
N ALA A 87 -9.05 -7.18 5.00
CA ALA A 87 -7.62 -6.91 5.07
C ALA A 87 -7.02 -6.35 3.78
N GLY A 88 -7.56 -6.67 2.61
CA GLY A 88 -7.15 -6.18 1.31
C GLY A 88 -7.22 -4.67 1.22
N ALA A 89 -8.38 -4.09 1.53
CA ALA A 89 -8.58 -2.63 1.53
C ALA A 89 -7.64 -1.91 2.52
N VAL A 90 -7.58 -2.39 3.76
CA VAL A 90 -6.69 -1.81 4.79
C VAL A 90 -5.22 -1.94 4.37
N THR A 91 -4.84 -3.07 3.78
CA THR A 91 -3.47 -3.31 3.29
C THR A 91 -3.12 -2.34 2.16
N ALA A 92 -3.98 -2.20 1.15
CA ALA A 92 -3.73 -1.31 0.02
C ALA A 92 -3.56 0.16 0.45
N ILE A 93 -4.41 0.63 1.37
CA ILE A 93 -4.35 2.00 1.90
C ILE A 93 -3.09 2.21 2.72
N ARG A 94 -2.83 1.35 3.72
CA ARG A 94 -1.72 1.55 4.65
C ARG A 94 -0.35 1.35 3.97
N THR A 95 -0.24 0.42 3.01
CA THR A 95 0.99 0.22 2.25
C THR A 95 1.32 1.48 1.45
N ALA A 96 0.36 1.99 0.68
CA ALA A 96 0.53 3.22 -0.07
C ALA A 96 0.82 4.44 0.81
N ALA A 97 0.14 4.55 1.96
CA ALA A 97 0.35 5.65 2.89
C ALA A 97 1.77 5.65 3.49
N VAL A 98 2.32 4.48 3.84
CA VAL A 98 3.73 4.38 4.28
C VAL A 98 4.68 4.80 3.16
N SER A 99 4.43 4.39 1.91
CA SER A 99 5.19 4.87 0.75
C SER A 99 5.08 6.38 0.62
N GLY A 100 3.90 6.97 0.82
CA GLY A 100 3.69 8.42 0.83
C GLY A 100 4.53 9.14 1.89
N VAL A 101 4.60 8.59 3.11
CA VAL A 101 5.49 9.12 4.17
C VAL A 101 6.96 9.06 3.73
N ALA A 102 7.38 7.93 3.16
CA ALA A 102 8.76 7.75 2.70
C ALA A 102 9.10 8.73 1.57
N THR A 103 8.24 8.86 0.56
CA THR A 103 8.40 9.82 -0.53
C THR A 103 8.47 11.24 0.00
N ASP A 104 7.59 11.60 0.93
CA ASP A 104 7.57 12.95 1.48
C ASP A 104 8.89 13.30 2.20
N LEU A 105 9.46 12.34 2.92
CA LEU A 105 10.71 12.51 3.67
C LEU A 105 11.98 12.41 2.82
N LEU A 106 11.97 11.60 1.75
CA LEU A 106 13.19 11.16 1.07
C LEU A 106 13.31 11.65 -0.38
N ALA A 107 12.20 11.93 -1.06
CA ALA A 107 12.23 12.47 -2.41
C ALA A 107 12.48 13.98 -2.40
N THR A 108 13.10 14.50 -3.47
CA THR A 108 13.29 15.95 -3.61
C THR A 108 11.95 16.68 -3.56
N PRO A 109 11.90 17.93 -3.05
CA PRO A 109 10.65 18.68 -2.94
C PRO A 109 9.93 18.90 -4.28
N ASP A 110 10.69 18.93 -5.38
CA ASP A 110 10.22 19.16 -6.76
C ASP A 110 9.97 17.87 -7.56
N ALA A 111 10.12 16.70 -6.93
CA ALA A 111 9.85 15.40 -7.54
C ALA A 111 8.41 15.35 -8.05
N GLY A 112 8.24 15.19 -9.36
CA GLY A 112 6.93 15.22 -10.04
C GLY A 112 6.74 14.15 -11.12
N ASP A 113 7.77 13.36 -11.41
CA ASP A 113 7.71 12.30 -12.42
C ASP A 113 7.59 10.94 -11.71
N LEU A 114 6.38 10.40 -11.67
CA LEU A 114 6.06 9.12 -11.02
C LEU A 114 6.11 7.96 -12.01
N ALA A 115 6.79 6.88 -11.63
CA ALA A 115 6.77 5.59 -12.32
C ALA A 115 6.10 4.51 -11.46
N LEU A 116 5.07 3.86 -11.98
CA LEU A 116 4.38 2.73 -11.37
C LEU A 116 4.79 1.42 -12.07
N LEU A 117 5.52 0.56 -11.37
CA LEU A 117 5.89 -0.76 -11.86
C LEU A 117 4.90 -1.80 -11.33
N GLY A 118 3.86 -2.03 -12.11
CA GLY A 118 2.72 -2.88 -11.78
C GLY A 118 1.41 -2.11 -11.86
N ALA A 119 0.40 -2.75 -12.45
CA ALA A 119 -0.96 -2.22 -12.60
C ALA A 119 -1.97 -3.07 -11.79
N GLY A 120 -1.57 -3.48 -10.59
CA GLY A 120 -2.37 -4.33 -9.69
C GLY A 120 -3.16 -3.52 -8.65
N ALA A 121 -3.75 -4.22 -7.67
CA ALA A 121 -4.61 -3.64 -6.65
C ALA A 121 -3.97 -2.46 -5.88
N GLU A 122 -2.65 -2.48 -5.65
CA GLU A 122 -1.96 -1.42 -4.93
C GLU A 122 -1.61 -0.19 -5.78
N ALA A 123 -1.65 -0.28 -7.13
CA ALA A 123 -1.20 0.80 -8.00
C ALA A 123 -2.05 2.08 -7.84
N ARG A 124 -3.37 1.91 -7.68
CA ARG A 124 -4.30 3.04 -7.50
C ARG A 124 -4.08 3.75 -6.17
N THR A 125 -3.91 3.01 -5.08
CA THR A 125 -3.67 3.63 -3.77
C THR A 125 -2.30 4.30 -3.73
N HIS A 126 -1.27 3.73 -4.37
CA HIS A 126 0.03 4.38 -4.49
C HIS A 126 -0.04 5.66 -5.33
N LEU A 127 -0.72 5.67 -6.47
CA LEU A 127 -0.96 6.90 -7.25
C LEU A 127 -1.57 8.00 -6.38
N ALA A 128 -2.64 7.66 -5.63
CA ALA A 128 -3.29 8.59 -4.72
C ALA A 128 -2.37 9.06 -3.57
N ALA A 129 -1.51 8.18 -3.05
CA ALA A 129 -0.56 8.54 -2.00
C ALA A 129 0.55 9.48 -2.50
N MET A 130 1.10 9.23 -3.69
CA MET A 130 2.12 10.09 -4.29
C MET A 130 1.55 11.46 -4.65
N ALA A 131 0.36 11.49 -5.25
CA ALA A 131 -0.34 12.74 -5.57
C ALA A 131 -0.73 13.56 -4.32
N ALA A 132 -0.86 12.90 -3.16
CA ALA A 132 -1.16 13.59 -1.90
C ALA A 132 0.07 14.27 -1.28
N VAL A 133 1.30 13.92 -1.69
CA VAL A 133 2.54 14.46 -1.11
C VAL A 133 3.40 15.22 -2.12
N ARG A 134 3.13 15.10 -3.43
CA ARG A 134 3.84 15.79 -4.50
C ARG A 134 2.88 16.22 -5.61
N THR A 135 3.20 17.34 -6.26
CA THR A 135 2.52 17.77 -7.49
C THR A 135 3.05 16.93 -8.66
N LEU A 136 2.23 16.00 -9.15
CA LEU A 136 2.64 15.11 -10.23
C LEU A 136 2.54 15.83 -11.58
N ARG A 137 3.67 15.95 -12.28
CA ARG A 137 3.80 16.49 -13.64
C ARG A 137 3.67 15.40 -14.70
N ARG A 138 4.12 14.19 -14.37
CA ARG A 138 4.08 13.03 -15.26
C ARG A 138 3.80 11.76 -14.47
N VAL A 139 2.95 10.88 -14.99
CA VAL A 139 2.69 9.55 -14.42
C VAL A 139 2.87 8.51 -15.50
N ARG A 140 3.75 7.54 -15.26
CA ARG A 140 4.03 6.42 -16.15
C ARG A 140 3.68 5.11 -15.47
N VAL A 141 3.15 4.16 -16.22
CA VAL A 141 2.85 2.82 -15.73
C VAL A 141 3.43 1.77 -16.67
N TRP A 142 4.04 0.75 -16.09
CA TRP A 142 4.41 -0.47 -16.80
C TRP A 142 3.89 -1.70 -16.04
N SER A 143 3.52 -2.74 -16.76
CA SER A 143 3.13 -4.04 -16.19
C SER A 143 3.48 -5.14 -17.18
N ARG A 144 3.73 -6.36 -16.68
CA ARG A 144 3.93 -7.55 -17.52
C ARG A 144 2.73 -7.82 -18.45
N SER A 145 1.54 -7.39 -18.06
CA SER A 145 0.35 -7.38 -18.92
C SER A 145 0.07 -5.95 -19.39
N ALA A 146 0.30 -5.70 -20.68
CA ALA A 146 0.01 -4.42 -21.32
C ALA A 146 -1.48 -4.07 -21.25
N GLU A 147 -2.36 -5.07 -21.34
CA GLU A 147 -3.80 -4.91 -21.16
C GLU A 147 -4.13 -4.34 -19.78
N ARG A 148 -3.58 -4.92 -18.70
CA ARG A 148 -3.77 -4.40 -17.34
C ARG A 148 -3.23 -2.98 -17.17
N ALA A 149 -2.09 -2.67 -17.78
CA ALA A 149 -1.52 -1.32 -17.76
C ALA A 149 -2.45 -0.29 -18.44
N ARG A 150 -3.02 -0.63 -19.60
CA ARG A 150 -4.00 0.21 -20.31
C ARG A 150 -5.29 0.38 -19.53
N ALA A 151 -5.84 -0.71 -18.99
CA ALA A 151 -7.05 -0.67 -18.17
C ALA A 151 -6.86 0.18 -16.90
N PHE A 152 -5.68 0.08 -16.27
CA PHE A 152 -5.31 0.96 -15.17
C PHE A 152 -5.22 2.41 -15.60
N ALA A 153 -4.49 2.73 -16.67
CA ALA A 153 -4.34 4.10 -17.16
C ALA A 153 -5.69 4.76 -17.47
N GLN A 154 -6.63 4.01 -18.07
CA GLN A 154 -7.98 4.49 -18.36
C GLN A 154 -8.83 4.71 -17.10
N SER A 155 -8.75 3.80 -16.13
CA SER A 155 -9.62 3.82 -14.95
C SER A 155 -9.04 4.59 -13.76
N ALA A 156 -7.75 4.91 -13.74
CA ALA A 156 -7.05 5.56 -12.63
C ALA A 156 -6.85 7.07 -12.80
N GLY A 157 -7.25 7.63 -13.95
CA GLY A 157 -7.33 9.08 -14.12
C GLY A 157 -8.28 9.71 -13.10
N ALA A 158 -7.93 10.91 -12.63
CA ALA A 158 -8.75 11.72 -11.74
C ALA A 158 -8.52 13.20 -12.03
N PRO A 159 -9.48 14.09 -11.71
CA PRO A 159 -9.27 15.54 -11.83
C PRO A 159 -8.00 15.98 -11.10
N GLY A 160 -7.18 16.78 -11.77
CA GLY A 160 -5.91 17.29 -11.22
C GLY A 160 -4.71 16.34 -11.36
N LEU A 161 -4.89 15.13 -11.91
CA LEU A 161 -3.76 14.25 -12.27
C LEU A 161 -3.40 14.41 -13.76
N PRO A 162 -2.11 14.34 -14.13
CA PRO A 162 -1.71 14.24 -15.52
C PRO A 162 -2.17 12.90 -16.12
N PRO A 163 -2.28 12.80 -17.46
CA PRO A 163 -2.52 11.53 -18.13
C PRO A 163 -1.50 10.45 -17.71
N ILE A 164 -1.98 9.21 -17.57
CA ILE A 164 -1.12 8.07 -17.23
C ILE A 164 -0.59 7.45 -18.52
N GLU A 165 0.71 7.56 -18.74
CA GLU A 165 1.40 7.03 -19.92
C GLU A 165 1.74 5.54 -19.74
N VAL A 166 1.30 4.70 -20.66
CA VAL A 166 1.63 3.26 -20.65
C VAL A 166 2.97 3.04 -21.35
N MET A 167 3.93 2.53 -20.59
CA MET A 167 5.30 2.34 -21.07
C MET A 167 5.52 0.92 -21.59
N PRO A 168 6.41 0.73 -22.58
CA PRO A 168 6.66 -0.58 -23.19
C PRO A 168 7.54 -1.50 -22.32
N SER A 169 8.35 -0.92 -21.43
CA SER A 169 9.25 -1.66 -20.53
C SER A 169 9.35 -1.01 -19.16
N ALA A 170 9.77 -1.77 -18.15
CA ALA A 170 10.05 -1.26 -16.81
C ALA A 170 11.12 -0.17 -16.86
N GLU A 171 12.15 -0.39 -17.66
CA GLU A 171 13.24 0.55 -17.91
C GLU A 171 12.72 1.88 -18.49
N ALA A 172 11.86 1.84 -19.50
CA ALA A 172 11.28 3.04 -20.08
C ALA A 172 10.41 3.80 -19.06
N ALA A 173 9.75 3.09 -18.14
CA ALA A 173 8.97 3.72 -17.09
C ALA A 173 9.82 4.46 -16.05
N VAL A 174 10.99 3.92 -15.68
CA VAL A 174 11.85 4.53 -14.65
C VAL A 174 12.89 5.50 -15.21
N ARG A 175 13.21 5.43 -16.50
CA ARG A 175 14.14 6.37 -17.15
C ARG A 175 13.65 7.80 -16.92
N ASP A 176 14.49 8.69 -16.42
CA ASP A 176 14.12 10.08 -16.08
C ASP A 176 13.02 10.21 -15.01
N ALA A 177 12.63 9.12 -14.32
CA ALA A 177 11.82 9.24 -13.10
C ALA A 177 12.72 9.87 -12.04
N SER A 178 12.20 10.87 -11.32
CA SER A 178 13.00 11.79 -10.52
C SER A 178 13.85 11.05 -9.47
N THR A 179 15.11 10.78 -9.80
CA THR A 179 16.13 10.24 -8.91
C THR A 179 17.35 11.16 -9.01
N ARG A 180 17.47 12.06 -8.02
CA ARG A 180 18.60 12.95 -7.72
C ARG A 180 19.34 13.59 -8.89
#